data_AF-A0A818V2Z3-F1
#
_entry.id   AF-A0A818V2Z3-F1
#
_cell.length_a   1.000
_cell.length_b   1.000
_cell.length_c   1.000
_cell.angle_alpha   90.00
_cell.angle_beta   90.00
_cell.angle_gamma   90.00
#
_symmetry.space_group_name_H-M   'P 1'
#
loop_
_entity.id
_entity.type
_entity.pdbx_description
1 polymer ?
#
loop_
_entity_poly.entity_id
_entity_poly.type
_entity_poly.pdbx_seq_one_letter_code
_entity_poly.pdbx_strand_id
1 'polypeptide(L)'
;MSMKKALVIGNDYHENFQPLQSCVNDANDVYDALNAIGFHALRETNIPMKDMKAVTKEFIQCIQPGDIAFFYFSGHGCQMDGINYLIPSDFDLDDERSLIYGSLNAQKLISEVHRRRPGLFVLVLDCCRNNPFVDQGSLKKFLGLTSTRIKDGLAPMQAPPSTIISYACAPDETSLAGRGRQRNSAYTCFLLYYMVLPMDIKEVFQRTALDVQKSTRSRQIPYLFANCDGPAYLVDNHMGNYAAAQNFLQRRRPCGYYPASDQRRHAIPNHQPRIKTPQHRWNTQSGMPKNYSLSNKVMLPSRRRMSMPPTFPLVASHKRHHALKDGRYQRTNLISSFNAFGIY
;
A
#
# COMPACT_ATOMS: atom_id res chain seq x y z
N MET A 1 22.69 -9.19 11.11
CA MET A 1 22.11 -7.85 10.85
C MET A 1 20.60 -7.97 10.96
N SER A 2 19.92 -6.93 11.44
CA SER A 2 18.45 -6.86 11.42
C SER A 2 17.97 -6.84 9.97
N MET A 3 16.96 -7.63 9.65
CA MET A 3 16.36 -7.73 8.32
C MET A 3 14.97 -7.13 8.29
N LYS A 4 14.55 -6.65 7.12
CA LYS A 4 13.19 -6.18 6.87
C LYS A 4 12.41 -7.27 6.14
N LYS A 5 11.36 -7.79 6.77
CA LYS A 5 10.57 -8.94 6.27
C LYS A 5 9.11 -8.55 6.18
N ALA A 6 8.44 -8.93 5.11
CA ALA A 6 7.03 -8.64 4.94
C ALA A 6 6.19 -9.81 4.42
N LEU A 7 4.94 -9.85 4.86
CA LEU A 7 3.89 -10.69 4.29
C LEU A 7 2.71 -9.79 3.90
N VAL A 8 2.31 -9.85 2.64
CA VAL A 8 1.27 -9.02 2.03
C VAL A 8 0.19 -9.93 1.46
N ILE A 9 -1.04 -9.79 1.94
CA ILE A 9 -2.17 -10.63 1.52
C ILE A 9 -3.30 -9.74 0.99
N GLY A 10 -3.87 -10.11 -0.16
CA GLY A 10 -4.99 -9.40 -0.78
C GLY A 10 -6.06 -10.35 -1.31
N ASN A 11 -7.27 -10.31 -0.76
CA ASN A 11 -8.38 -11.18 -1.17
C ASN A 11 -9.53 -10.35 -1.75
N ASP A 12 -9.90 -10.59 -3.00
CA ASP A 12 -10.99 -9.89 -3.70
C ASP A 12 -12.34 -10.60 -3.59
N TYR A 13 -12.38 -11.92 -3.33
CA TYR A 13 -13.61 -12.73 -3.16
C TYR A 13 -14.56 -12.73 -4.37
N HIS A 14 -15.05 -13.91 -4.78
CA HIS A 14 -15.82 -14.03 -6.03
C HIS A 14 -17.14 -14.81 -5.91
N GLU A 15 -17.33 -15.65 -4.90
CA GLU A 15 -18.46 -16.59 -4.87
C GLU A 15 -19.36 -16.40 -3.64
N ASN A 16 -18.80 -16.34 -2.43
CA ASN A 16 -19.59 -16.36 -1.18
C ASN A 16 -19.78 -14.99 -0.52
N PHE A 17 -19.12 -13.94 -1.03
CA PHE A 17 -19.07 -12.62 -0.41
C PHE A 17 -19.34 -11.52 -1.41
N GLN A 18 -19.70 -10.34 -0.91
CA GLN A 18 -19.68 -9.12 -1.72
C GLN A 18 -18.28 -8.98 -2.35
N PRO A 19 -18.17 -9.00 -3.70
CA PRO A 19 -16.88 -8.93 -4.36
C PRO A 19 -16.18 -7.61 -4.07
N LEU A 20 -14.90 -7.72 -3.76
CA LEU A 20 -13.95 -6.62 -3.72
C LEU A 20 -13.17 -6.66 -5.05
N GLN A 21 -12.68 -5.51 -5.48
CA GLN A 21 -11.98 -5.37 -6.77
C GLN A 21 -10.66 -4.61 -6.63
N SER A 22 -10.24 -4.32 -5.40
CA SER A 22 -9.05 -3.53 -5.11
C SER A 22 -8.01 -4.30 -4.32
N CYS A 23 -8.38 -5.35 -3.58
CA CYS A 23 -7.51 -5.98 -2.59
C CYS A 23 -6.31 -6.67 -3.24
N VAL A 24 -6.50 -7.29 -4.41
CA VAL A 24 -5.39 -7.84 -5.20
C VAL A 24 -4.47 -6.73 -5.72
N ASN A 25 -5.03 -5.61 -6.21
CA ASN A 25 -4.23 -4.46 -6.65
C ASN A 25 -3.46 -3.80 -5.49
N ASP A 26 -4.09 -3.73 -4.32
CA ASP A 26 -3.53 -3.20 -3.09
C ASP A 26 -2.33 -4.05 -2.66
N ALA A 27 -2.51 -5.37 -2.55
CA ALA A 27 -1.42 -6.29 -2.21
C ALA A 27 -0.28 -6.27 -3.25
N ASN A 28 -0.60 -6.18 -4.54
CA ASN A 28 0.41 -6.10 -5.60
C ASN A 28 1.30 -4.86 -5.46
N ASP A 29 0.71 -3.70 -5.22
CA ASP A 29 1.46 -2.46 -5.16
C ASP A 29 2.20 -2.28 -3.82
N VAL A 30 1.62 -2.73 -2.71
CA VAL A 30 2.28 -2.72 -1.39
C VAL A 30 3.51 -3.63 -1.41
N TYR A 31 3.40 -4.81 -2.02
CA TYR A 31 4.54 -5.70 -2.24
C TYR A 31 5.66 -5.03 -3.04
N ASP A 32 5.32 -4.38 -4.16
CA ASP A 32 6.30 -3.69 -4.99
C ASP A 32 6.97 -2.52 -4.24
N ALA A 33 6.20 -1.75 -3.47
CA ALA A 33 6.70 -0.64 -2.66
C ALA A 33 7.68 -1.13 -1.57
N LEU A 34 7.31 -2.19 -0.84
CA LEU A 34 8.13 -2.78 0.21
C LEU A 34 9.46 -3.32 -0.33
N ASN A 35 9.44 -4.05 -1.45
CA ASN A 35 10.66 -4.51 -2.11
C ASN A 35 11.53 -3.35 -2.59
N ALA A 36 10.94 -2.27 -3.11
CA ALA A 36 11.67 -1.09 -3.55
C ALA A 36 12.42 -0.39 -2.40
N ILE A 37 11.96 -0.54 -1.16
CA ILE A 37 12.60 0.05 0.04
C ILE A 37 13.37 -0.98 0.87
N GLY A 38 13.68 -2.14 0.28
CA GLY A 38 14.61 -3.13 0.84
C GLY A 38 13.98 -4.15 1.80
N PHE A 39 12.66 -4.34 1.76
CA PHE A 39 12.05 -5.50 2.42
C PHE A 39 12.22 -6.76 1.59
N HIS A 40 12.37 -7.89 2.28
CA HIS A 40 12.14 -9.21 1.74
C HIS A 40 10.65 -9.52 1.91
N ALA A 41 9.85 -9.17 0.91
CA ALA A 41 8.41 -9.31 0.95
C ALA A 41 7.95 -10.63 0.31
N LEU A 42 6.86 -11.17 0.84
CA LEU A 42 6.05 -12.23 0.23
C LEU A 42 4.67 -11.67 -0.06
N ARG A 43 4.08 -12.10 -1.18
CA ARG A 43 2.73 -11.69 -1.55
C ARG A 43 1.88 -12.89 -1.93
N GLU A 44 0.69 -12.94 -1.37
CA GLU A 44 -0.34 -13.91 -1.70
C GLU A 44 -1.66 -13.19 -2.02
N THR A 45 -2.41 -13.72 -2.98
CA THR A 45 -3.66 -13.10 -3.45
C THR A 45 -4.74 -14.14 -3.64
N ASN A 46 -5.95 -13.85 -3.18
CA ASN A 46 -7.07 -14.81 -3.17
C ASN A 46 -6.63 -16.16 -2.57
N ILE A 47 -6.02 -16.08 -1.37
CA ILE A 47 -5.40 -17.22 -0.72
C ILE A 47 -6.42 -18.01 0.12
N PRO A 48 -6.54 -19.34 -0.08
CA PRO A 48 -7.42 -20.17 0.73
C PRO A 48 -6.86 -20.39 2.15
N MET A 49 -7.70 -20.77 3.10
CA MET A 49 -7.36 -20.80 4.53
C MET A 49 -6.15 -21.67 4.84
N LYS A 50 -6.07 -22.85 4.21
CA LYS A 50 -4.96 -23.80 4.40
C LYS A 50 -3.62 -23.13 4.09
N ASP A 51 -3.57 -22.42 2.96
CA ASP A 51 -2.37 -21.76 2.47
C ASP A 51 -2.08 -20.48 3.25
N MET A 52 -3.11 -19.71 3.60
CA MET A 52 -3.01 -18.50 4.41
C MET A 52 -2.38 -18.80 5.77
N LYS A 53 -2.80 -19.90 6.40
CA LYS A 53 -2.22 -20.38 7.66
C LYS A 53 -0.76 -20.82 7.50
N ALA A 54 -0.44 -21.52 6.40
CA ALA A 54 0.91 -22.00 6.13
C ALA A 54 1.90 -20.83 5.92
N VAL A 55 1.58 -19.90 5.02
CA VAL A 55 2.45 -18.74 4.72
C VAL A 55 2.57 -17.82 5.94
N THR A 56 1.50 -17.65 6.73
CA THR A 56 1.55 -16.84 7.96
C THR A 56 2.47 -17.48 9.01
N LYS A 57 2.32 -18.79 9.24
CA LYS A 57 3.18 -19.54 10.18
C LYS A 57 4.65 -19.37 9.81
N GLU A 58 4.94 -19.40 8.52
CA GLU A 58 6.29 -19.42 8.03
C GLU A 58 6.93 -18.02 7.98
N PHE A 59 6.15 -16.98 7.65
CA PHE A 59 6.51 -15.59 7.92
C PHE A 59 6.88 -15.38 9.40
N ILE A 60 6.07 -15.88 10.33
CA ILE A 60 6.41 -15.82 11.77
C ILE A 60 7.72 -16.56 12.06
N GLN A 61 7.95 -17.70 11.40
CA GLN A 61 9.13 -18.53 11.64
C GLN A 61 10.43 -17.91 11.15
N CYS A 62 10.39 -17.12 10.08
CA CYS A 62 11.58 -16.49 9.55
C CYS A 62 12.01 -15.26 10.35
N ILE A 63 11.13 -14.62 11.13
CA ILE A 63 11.47 -13.44 11.97
C ILE A 63 12.50 -13.81 13.05
N GLN A 64 13.57 -13.02 13.09
CA GLN A 64 14.63 -13.08 14.09
C GLN A 64 14.56 -11.87 15.04
N PRO A 65 15.15 -11.98 16.26
CA PRO A 65 15.21 -10.85 17.17
C PRO A 65 15.85 -9.61 16.52
N GLY A 66 15.19 -8.46 16.68
CA GLY A 66 15.65 -7.19 16.12
C GLY A 66 15.21 -6.89 14.67
N ASP A 67 14.58 -7.83 13.96
CA ASP A 67 14.04 -7.60 12.60
C ASP A 67 12.92 -6.55 12.59
N ILE A 68 12.68 -5.95 11.43
CA ILE A 68 11.42 -5.25 11.14
C ILE A 68 10.49 -6.23 10.43
N ALA A 69 9.37 -6.56 11.07
CA ALA A 69 8.32 -7.39 10.52
C ALA A 69 7.14 -6.52 10.06
N PHE A 70 6.66 -6.73 8.84
CA PHE A 70 5.53 -5.99 8.28
C PHE A 70 4.47 -6.95 7.75
N PHE A 71 3.28 -6.93 8.33
CA PHE A 71 2.14 -7.72 7.86
C PHE A 71 1.07 -6.79 7.31
N TYR A 72 0.68 -7.01 6.08
CA TYR A 72 -0.39 -6.26 5.42
C TYR A 72 -1.48 -7.21 4.96
N PHE A 73 -2.73 -6.87 5.26
CA PHE A 73 -3.89 -7.60 4.76
C PHE A 73 -4.95 -6.64 4.23
N SER A 74 -5.42 -6.91 3.01
CA SER A 74 -6.55 -6.24 2.37
C SER A 74 -7.62 -7.26 2.00
N GLY A 75 -8.84 -7.04 2.48
CA GLY A 75 -9.95 -7.98 2.29
C GLY A 75 -11.05 -7.81 3.33
N HIS A 76 -11.94 -8.80 3.41
CA HIS A 76 -12.93 -8.89 4.49
C HIS A 76 -12.27 -9.24 5.82
N GLY A 77 -12.74 -8.59 6.87
CA GLY A 77 -12.43 -8.89 8.25
C GLY A 77 -13.67 -8.67 9.09
N CYS A 78 -13.78 -9.41 10.18
CA CYS A 78 -14.87 -9.22 11.14
C CYS A 78 -14.36 -9.46 12.55
N GLN A 79 -15.18 -9.09 13.53
CA GLN A 79 -14.93 -9.46 14.91
C GLN A 79 -16.00 -10.39 15.48
N MET A 80 -15.58 -11.21 16.44
CA MET A 80 -16.47 -11.95 17.32
C MET A 80 -15.93 -11.90 18.74
N ASP A 81 -16.76 -11.44 19.68
CA ASP A 81 -16.40 -11.29 21.09
C ASP A 81 -15.07 -10.52 21.32
N GLY A 82 -14.85 -9.46 20.52
CA GLY A 82 -13.66 -8.61 20.59
C GLY A 82 -12.41 -9.18 19.90
N ILE A 83 -12.51 -10.35 19.27
CA ILE A 83 -11.41 -10.98 18.52
C ILE A 83 -11.60 -10.74 17.03
N ASN A 84 -10.51 -10.34 16.36
CA ASN A 84 -10.50 -10.01 14.94
C ASN A 84 -10.08 -11.22 14.10
N TYR A 85 -10.85 -11.48 13.06
CA TYR A 85 -10.65 -12.56 12.12
C TYR A 85 -10.48 -12.00 10.71
N LEU A 86 -9.36 -12.37 10.06
CA LEU A 86 -9.06 -12.03 8.67
C LEU A 86 -9.52 -13.20 7.79
N ILE A 87 -10.37 -12.90 6.81
CA ILE A 87 -11.12 -13.91 6.07
C ILE A 87 -10.30 -14.42 4.85
N PRO A 88 -10.16 -15.74 4.66
CA PRO A 88 -9.53 -16.30 3.47
C PRO A 88 -10.48 -16.31 2.27
N SER A 89 -9.95 -16.48 1.06
CA SER A 89 -10.76 -16.37 -0.17
C SER A 89 -11.79 -17.49 -0.35
N ASP A 90 -11.53 -18.65 0.25
CA ASP A 90 -12.38 -19.85 0.22
C ASP A 90 -13.26 -19.95 1.47
N PHE A 91 -13.38 -18.88 2.25
CA PHE A 91 -14.20 -18.91 3.45
C PHE A 91 -15.66 -19.25 3.09
N ASP A 92 -16.23 -20.14 3.88
CA ASP A 92 -17.64 -20.45 3.84
C ASP A 92 -18.18 -20.34 5.27
N LEU A 93 -19.36 -19.73 5.41
CA LEU A 93 -19.95 -19.52 6.72
C LEU A 93 -21.07 -20.52 6.96
N ASP A 94 -20.75 -21.58 7.69
CA ASP A 94 -21.73 -22.54 8.20
C ASP A 94 -22.11 -22.25 9.66
N ASP A 95 -21.16 -21.92 10.52
CA ASP A 95 -21.43 -21.65 11.94
C ASP A 95 -20.34 -20.77 12.59
N GLU A 96 -20.52 -20.49 13.88
CA GLU A 96 -19.57 -19.74 14.72
C GLU A 96 -18.17 -20.39 14.73
N ARG A 97 -18.10 -21.73 14.71
CA ARG A 97 -16.83 -22.47 14.68
C ARG A 97 -16.12 -22.31 13.34
N SER A 98 -16.87 -22.20 12.26
CA SER A 98 -16.34 -21.95 10.92
C SER A 98 -15.53 -20.66 10.91
N LEU A 99 -16.00 -19.60 11.57
CA LEU A 99 -15.22 -18.37 11.74
C LEU A 99 -13.93 -18.61 12.56
N ILE A 100 -14.04 -19.29 13.71
CA ILE A 100 -12.88 -19.52 14.61
C ILE A 100 -11.78 -20.34 13.92
N TYR A 101 -12.15 -21.41 13.22
CA TYR A 101 -11.20 -22.36 12.63
C TYR A 101 -10.86 -22.08 11.18
N GLY A 102 -11.77 -21.43 10.45
CA GLY A 102 -11.67 -21.11 9.03
C GLY A 102 -11.12 -19.71 8.74
N SER A 103 -10.71 -18.94 9.75
CA SER A 103 -10.12 -17.60 9.55
C SER A 103 -8.83 -17.40 10.33
N LEU A 104 -8.07 -16.37 9.97
CA LEU A 104 -6.84 -16.01 10.68
C LEU A 104 -7.14 -15.05 11.84
N ASN A 105 -6.83 -15.46 13.07
CA ASN A 105 -6.96 -14.63 14.26
C ASN A 105 -5.83 -13.59 14.35
N ALA A 106 -6.16 -12.30 14.26
CA ALA A 106 -5.17 -11.22 14.23
C ALA A 106 -4.47 -11.00 15.58
N GLN A 107 -5.17 -11.14 16.70
CA GLN A 107 -4.59 -11.05 18.04
C GLN A 107 -3.57 -12.19 18.27
N LYS A 108 -3.88 -13.40 17.79
CA LYS A 108 -2.95 -14.53 17.83
C LYS A 108 -1.72 -14.23 16.98
N LEU A 109 -1.89 -13.73 15.75
CA LEU A 109 -0.77 -13.29 14.90
C LEU A 109 0.15 -12.31 15.64
N ILE A 110 -0.41 -11.27 16.27
CA ILE A 110 0.36 -10.31 17.07
C ILE A 110 1.16 -11.02 18.17
N SER A 111 0.50 -11.90 18.93
CA SER A 111 1.17 -12.63 20.03
C SER A 111 2.32 -13.53 19.54
N GLU A 112 2.14 -14.22 18.41
CA GLU A 112 3.13 -15.11 17.83
C GLU A 112 4.34 -14.34 17.27
N VAL A 113 4.09 -13.23 16.58
CA VAL A 113 5.14 -12.34 16.07
C VAL A 113 5.89 -11.69 17.24
N HIS A 114 5.19 -11.20 18.26
CA HIS A 114 5.83 -10.55 19.41
C HIS A 114 6.79 -11.51 20.14
N ARG A 115 6.47 -12.81 20.23
CA ARG A 115 7.38 -13.82 20.80
C ARG A 115 8.70 -13.98 20.02
N ARG A 116 8.75 -13.58 18.76
CA ARG A 116 9.99 -13.53 17.95
C ARG A 116 10.90 -12.36 18.29
N ARG A 117 10.43 -11.42 19.12
CA ARG A 117 11.14 -10.21 19.56
C ARG A 117 11.66 -9.36 18.38
N PRO A 118 10.83 -9.04 17.36
CA PRO A 118 11.24 -8.10 16.33
C PRO A 118 11.58 -6.75 16.97
N GLY A 119 12.49 -6.01 16.35
CA GLY A 119 12.76 -4.62 16.75
C GLY A 119 11.56 -3.72 16.49
N LEU A 120 10.78 -4.05 15.46
CA LEU A 120 9.50 -3.44 15.14
C LEU A 120 8.56 -4.44 14.45
N PHE A 121 7.31 -4.53 14.89
CA PHE A 121 6.24 -5.18 14.16
C PHE A 121 5.20 -4.16 13.70
N VAL A 122 4.89 -4.16 12.41
CA VAL A 122 3.89 -3.31 11.79
C VAL A 122 2.78 -4.18 11.23
N LEU A 123 1.56 -4.00 11.74
CA LEU A 123 0.35 -4.67 11.27
C LEU A 123 -0.55 -3.64 10.59
N VAL A 124 -0.85 -3.84 9.31
CA VAL A 124 -1.75 -2.99 8.52
C VAL A 124 -2.96 -3.79 8.09
N LEU A 125 -4.15 -3.33 8.50
CA LEU A 125 -5.44 -3.96 8.21
C LEU A 125 -6.30 -3.04 7.34
N ASP A 126 -6.29 -3.29 6.03
CA ASP A 126 -7.16 -2.65 5.03
C ASP A 126 -8.47 -3.42 4.89
N CYS A 127 -9.19 -3.51 6.01
CA CYS A 127 -10.43 -4.28 6.17
C CYS A 127 -11.60 -3.33 6.44
N CYS A 128 -11.85 -2.36 5.57
CA CYS A 128 -12.92 -1.38 5.82
C CYS A 128 -14.31 -1.85 5.39
N ARG A 129 -14.45 -3.12 4.99
CA ARG A 129 -15.60 -3.54 4.21
C ARG A 129 -16.54 -4.37 5.06
N ASN A 130 -17.83 -4.15 4.82
CA ASN A 130 -18.99 -4.76 5.45
C ASN A 130 -18.67 -6.17 5.97
N ASN A 131 -19.14 -6.47 7.17
CA ASN A 131 -19.11 -7.85 7.63
C ASN A 131 -19.86 -8.70 6.60
N PRO A 132 -19.20 -9.71 6.00
CA PRO A 132 -19.83 -10.57 5.01
C PRO A 132 -21.11 -11.25 5.53
N PHE A 133 -21.25 -11.32 6.84
CA PHE A 133 -22.35 -11.93 7.54
C PHE A 133 -23.53 -10.97 7.75
N VAL A 134 -23.36 -9.64 7.65
CA VAL A 134 -24.46 -8.67 7.88
C VAL A 134 -25.37 -8.54 6.66
N ASP A 135 -24.85 -8.67 5.44
CA ASP A 135 -25.67 -8.62 4.21
C ASP A 135 -26.42 -9.94 3.95
N GLN A 136 -25.99 -11.05 4.56
CA GLN A 136 -26.69 -12.34 4.56
C GLN A 136 -27.67 -12.49 5.74
N GLY A 137 -28.51 -11.46 5.97
CA GLY A 137 -29.45 -11.42 7.10
C GLY A 137 -30.38 -12.65 7.24
N SER A 138 -30.60 -13.39 6.15
CA SER A 138 -31.36 -14.64 6.13
C SER A 138 -30.57 -15.85 6.64
N LEU A 139 -29.26 -15.92 6.39
CA LEU A 139 -28.40 -17.05 6.82
C LEU A 139 -28.07 -16.97 8.31
N LYS A 140 -27.81 -15.76 8.84
CA LYS A 140 -27.63 -15.51 10.29
C LYS A 140 -28.79 -16.02 11.14
N LYS A 141 -30.02 -15.80 10.65
CA LYS A 141 -31.24 -16.23 11.34
C LYS A 141 -31.44 -17.75 11.26
N PHE A 142 -30.98 -18.38 10.17
CA PHE A 142 -31.07 -19.83 9.95
C PHE A 142 -30.06 -20.62 10.80
N LEU A 143 -28.85 -20.09 10.99
CA LEU A 143 -27.76 -20.77 11.72
C LEU A 143 -27.80 -20.59 13.25
N GLY A 144 -28.80 -19.90 13.80
CA GLY A 144 -28.90 -19.63 15.25
C GLY A 144 -27.79 -18.73 15.81
N LEU A 145 -26.99 -18.12 14.93
CA LEU A 145 -25.96 -17.14 15.25
C LEU A 145 -26.66 -15.84 15.65
N THR A 146 -27.03 -15.72 16.92
CA THR A 146 -27.62 -14.48 17.44
C THR A 146 -26.69 -13.31 17.09
N SER A 147 -27.25 -12.30 16.41
CA SER A 147 -26.56 -11.19 15.76
C SER A 147 -25.79 -10.26 16.71
N THR A 148 -25.59 -10.64 17.97
CA THR A 148 -24.99 -9.83 19.03
C THR A 148 -23.49 -10.04 19.20
N ARG A 149 -22.96 -11.22 18.84
CA ARG A 149 -21.52 -11.54 19.05
C ARG A 149 -20.63 -11.17 17.88
N ILE A 150 -21.10 -11.42 16.65
CA ILE A 150 -20.37 -11.07 15.42
C ILE A 150 -20.78 -9.66 14.97
N LYS A 151 -19.84 -8.73 14.99
CA LYS A 151 -20.09 -7.31 14.68
C LYS A 151 -19.41 -6.88 13.38
N ASP A 152 -19.88 -5.75 12.84
CA ASP A 152 -19.22 -5.03 11.75
C ASP A 152 -17.88 -4.44 12.19
N GLY A 153 -16.98 -4.29 11.21
CA GLY A 153 -15.64 -3.77 11.43
C GLY A 153 -14.76 -4.69 12.27
N LEU A 154 -13.65 -4.12 12.74
CA LEU A 154 -12.68 -4.80 13.57
C LEU A 154 -12.68 -4.21 14.98
N ALA A 155 -12.55 -5.06 16.00
CA ALA A 155 -12.32 -4.63 17.36
C ALA A 155 -10.98 -3.89 17.51
N PRO A 156 -10.88 -2.96 18.48
CA PRO A 156 -9.60 -2.39 18.86
C PRO A 156 -8.67 -3.49 19.38
N MET A 157 -7.38 -3.42 19.04
CA MET A 157 -6.35 -4.33 19.52
C MET A 157 -5.30 -3.55 20.32
N GLN A 158 -4.81 -4.17 21.38
CA GLN A 158 -3.67 -3.63 22.11
C GLN A 158 -2.39 -3.90 21.31
N ALA A 159 -1.57 -2.88 21.13
CA ALA A 159 -0.23 -3.00 20.57
C ALA A 159 0.78 -3.32 21.68
N PRO A 160 1.40 -4.52 21.70
CA PRO A 160 2.53 -4.80 22.60
C PRO A 160 3.71 -3.85 22.31
N PRO A 161 4.72 -3.80 23.20
CA PRO A 161 5.95 -3.05 22.91
C PRO A 161 6.54 -3.41 21.54
N SER A 162 7.13 -2.43 20.89
CA SER A 162 7.66 -2.52 19.51
C SER A 162 6.60 -2.91 18.47
N THR A 163 5.33 -2.54 18.67
CA THR A 163 4.25 -2.87 17.72
C THR A 163 3.48 -1.62 17.29
N ILE A 164 3.15 -1.56 15.99
CA ILE A 164 2.25 -0.59 15.40
C ILE A 164 1.13 -1.34 14.70
N ILE A 165 -0.12 -0.94 14.96
CA ILE A 165 -1.32 -1.48 14.34
C ILE A 165 -2.03 -0.32 13.65
N SER A 166 -2.12 -0.36 12.33
CA SER A 166 -2.85 0.62 11.53
C SER A 166 -4.09 -0.01 10.91
N TYR A 167 -5.24 0.56 11.21
CA TYR A 167 -6.53 0.21 10.64
C TYR A 167 -6.89 1.22 9.57
N ALA A 168 -7.38 0.72 8.43
CA ALA A 168 -7.85 1.60 7.37
C ALA A 168 -9.20 2.28 7.69
N CYS A 169 -9.96 1.80 8.68
CA CYS A 169 -11.15 2.43 9.25
C CYS A 169 -11.07 2.42 10.78
N ALA A 170 -11.91 3.19 11.47
CA ALA A 170 -11.92 3.19 12.92
C ALA A 170 -12.40 1.82 13.42
N PRO A 171 -11.94 1.37 14.60
CA PRO A 171 -12.48 0.17 15.20
C PRO A 171 -14.01 0.23 15.32
N ASP A 172 -14.67 -0.90 15.14
CA ASP A 172 -16.13 -1.04 15.11
C ASP A 172 -16.85 -0.26 13.98
N GLU A 173 -16.12 0.36 13.05
CA GLU A 173 -16.66 1.05 11.88
C GLU A 173 -16.34 0.32 10.57
N THR A 174 -17.21 0.53 9.57
CA THR A 174 -16.99 0.13 8.17
C THR A 174 -17.03 1.37 7.30
N SER A 175 -16.17 1.46 6.28
CA SER A 175 -16.26 2.55 5.32
C SER A 175 -17.25 2.22 4.21
N LEU A 176 -18.13 3.18 3.92
CA LEU A 176 -18.93 3.13 2.70
C LEU A 176 -17.96 3.26 1.53
N ALA A 177 -17.67 2.14 0.86
CA ALA A 177 -16.77 2.06 -0.27
C ALA A 177 -16.85 3.32 -1.13
N GLY A 178 -15.72 4.02 -1.29
CA GLY A 178 -15.66 5.22 -2.11
C GLY A 178 -16.27 4.91 -3.47
N ARG A 179 -17.37 5.59 -3.83
CA ARG A 179 -17.96 5.49 -5.16
C ARG A 179 -16.94 5.99 -6.17
N GLY A 180 -16.24 5.07 -6.84
CA GLY A 180 -15.28 5.37 -7.88
C GLY A 180 -14.58 4.11 -8.39
N ARG A 181 -14.24 4.10 -9.69
CA ARG A 181 -13.45 3.04 -10.35
C ARG A 181 -11.96 3.17 -9.99
N GLN A 182 -11.64 3.36 -8.72
CA GLN A 182 -10.25 3.47 -8.28
C GLN A 182 -9.64 2.07 -8.26
N ARG A 183 -8.40 1.97 -8.75
CA ARG A 183 -7.67 0.70 -8.83
C ARG A 183 -7.34 0.14 -7.45
N ASN A 184 -7.04 1.02 -6.50
CA ASN A 184 -6.67 0.71 -5.13
C ASN A 184 -7.72 1.22 -4.14
N SER A 185 -7.70 0.71 -2.91
CA SER A 185 -8.45 1.31 -1.81
C SER A 185 -7.97 2.74 -1.54
N ALA A 186 -8.83 3.58 -0.98
CA ALA A 186 -8.45 4.95 -0.60
C ALA A 186 -7.29 4.95 0.40
N TYR A 187 -7.29 4.01 1.36
CA TYR A 187 -6.23 3.89 2.35
C TYR A 187 -4.89 3.50 1.70
N THR A 188 -4.90 2.44 0.89
CA THR A 188 -3.69 1.95 0.25
C THR A 188 -3.13 2.95 -0.76
N CYS A 189 -3.98 3.68 -1.47
CA CYS A 189 -3.56 4.79 -2.34
C CYS A 189 -2.62 5.77 -1.63
N PHE A 190 -2.99 6.29 -0.46
CA PHE A 190 -2.16 7.24 0.28
C PHE A 190 -0.99 6.58 1.01
N LEU A 191 -1.18 5.36 1.53
CA LEU A 191 -0.12 4.60 2.19
C LEU A 191 1.08 4.40 1.26
N LEU A 192 0.83 3.99 0.01
CA LEU A 192 1.87 3.75 -1.00
C LEU A 192 2.74 4.98 -1.28
N TYR A 193 2.19 6.18 -1.09
CA TYR A 193 2.95 7.42 -1.23
C TYR A 193 3.87 7.64 -0.03
N TYR A 194 3.32 7.61 1.18
CA TYR A 194 4.06 7.98 2.38
C TYR A 194 5.06 6.91 2.85
N MET A 195 4.75 5.63 2.65
CA MET A 195 5.56 4.52 3.17
C MET A 195 6.96 4.42 2.53
N VAL A 196 7.16 5.06 1.38
CA VAL A 196 8.44 5.08 0.66
C VAL A 196 9.22 6.39 0.90
N LEU A 197 8.76 7.25 1.81
CA LEU A 197 9.45 8.47 2.21
C LEU A 197 10.29 8.23 3.48
N PRO A 198 11.41 8.96 3.66
CA PRO A 198 12.26 8.85 4.85
C PRO A 198 11.70 9.60 6.05
N MET A 199 10.57 9.13 6.56
CA MET A 199 9.93 9.72 7.72
C MET A 199 9.64 8.67 8.77
N ASP A 200 9.42 9.15 9.99
CA ASP A 200 9.00 8.29 11.07
C ASP A 200 7.70 7.57 10.67
N ILE A 201 7.62 6.29 10.99
CA ILE A 201 6.50 5.44 10.61
C ILE A 201 5.17 5.91 11.21
N LYS A 202 5.18 6.58 12.37
CA LYS A 202 3.96 7.17 12.93
C LYS A 202 3.48 8.32 12.04
N GLU A 203 4.40 9.14 11.54
CA GLU A 203 4.09 10.21 10.58
C GLU A 203 3.56 9.65 9.26
N VAL A 204 4.11 8.52 8.76
CA VAL A 204 3.58 7.81 7.57
C VAL A 204 2.09 7.52 7.74
N PHE A 205 1.72 6.89 8.86
CA PHE A 205 0.34 6.50 9.11
C PHE A 205 -0.56 7.71 9.43
N GLN A 206 -0.06 8.72 10.15
CA GLN A 206 -0.81 9.94 10.45
C GLN A 206 -1.15 10.72 9.17
N ARG A 207 -0.19 10.90 8.26
CA ARG A 207 -0.45 11.56 6.97
C ARG A 207 -1.38 10.75 6.08
N THR A 208 -1.21 9.44 6.04
CA THR A 208 -2.14 8.53 5.35
C THR A 208 -3.56 8.73 5.88
N ALA A 209 -3.75 8.76 7.20
CA ALA A 209 -5.06 8.97 7.81
C ALA A 209 -5.69 10.33 7.43
N LEU A 210 -4.91 11.41 7.46
CA LEU A 210 -5.38 12.75 7.11
C LEU A 210 -5.87 12.84 5.66
N ASP A 211 -5.12 12.27 4.71
CA ASP A 211 -5.49 12.33 3.30
C ASP A 211 -6.65 11.37 2.95
N VAL A 212 -6.76 10.22 3.62
CA VAL A 212 -7.94 9.36 3.53
C VAL A 212 -9.19 10.09 4.03
N GLN A 213 -9.13 10.72 5.21
CA GLN A 213 -10.27 11.48 5.74
C GLN A 213 -10.66 12.60 4.78
N LYS A 214 -9.69 13.36 4.27
CA LYS A 214 -9.95 14.46 3.33
C LYS A 214 -10.58 13.97 2.02
N SER A 215 -10.01 12.94 1.40
CA SER A 215 -10.48 12.40 0.11
C SER A 215 -11.86 11.74 0.22
N THR A 216 -12.16 11.11 1.36
CA THR A 216 -13.44 10.44 1.62
C THR A 216 -14.49 11.34 2.25
N ARG A 217 -14.17 12.62 2.52
CA ARG A 217 -15.03 13.57 3.25
C ARG A 217 -15.45 13.00 4.62
N SER A 218 -14.46 12.46 5.34
CA SER A 218 -14.58 11.84 6.67
C SER A 218 -15.52 10.63 6.72
N ARG A 219 -15.84 10.01 5.58
CA ARG A 219 -16.58 8.73 5.55
C ARG A 219 -15.71 7.52 5.88
N GLN A 220 -14.40 7.70 5.88
CA GLN A 220 -13.43 6.72 6.30
C GLN A 220 -12.41 7.43 7.20
N ILE A 221 -12.25 6.93 8.42
CA ILE A 221 -11.35 7.48 9.42
C ILE A 221 -10.33 6.40 9.80
N PRO A 222 -9.12 6.37 9.23
CA PRO A 222 -8.10 5.42 9.64
C PRO A 222 -7.67 5.64 11.09
N TYR A 223 -7.28 4.57 11.76
CA TYR A 223 -6.91 4.58 13.18
C TYR A 223 -5.54 3.92 13.42
N LEU A 224 -4.82 4.38 14.44
CA LEU A 224 -3.45 3.94 14.73
C LEU A 224 -3.30 3.62 16.21
N PHE A 225 -2.84 2.42 16.53
CA PHE A 225 -2.28 2.07 17.84
C PHE A 225 -0.78 1.89 17.68
N ALA A 226 0.02 2.71 18.34
CA ALA A 226 1.48 2.66 18.25
C ALA A 226 2.09 2.57 19.65
N ASN A 227 2.88 1.53 19.86
CA ASN A 227 3.65 1.31 21.09
C ASN A 227 5.11 1.06 20.72
N CYS A 228 5.84 2.15 20.47
CA CYS A 228 7.24 2.13 20.10
C CYS A 228 7.98 3.27 20.83
N ASP A 229 9.08 2.94 21.50
CA ASP A 229 9.80 3.86 22.41
C ASP A 229 10.68 4.90 21.69
N GLY A 230 10.56 5.03 20.37
CA GLY A 230 11.39 5.94 19.58
C GLY A 230 10.97 6.06 18.12
N PRO A 231 11.74 6.82 17.32
CA PRO A 231 11.50 6.91 15.89
C PRO A 231 11.84 5.60 15.19
N ALA A 232 11.04 5.23 14.19
CA ALA A 232 11.27 4.05 13.37
C ALA A 232 10.97 4.35 11.91
N TYR A 233 11.75 3.78 11.00
CA TYR A 233 11.71 4.12 9.57
C TYR A 233 11.57 2.85 8.74
N LEU A 234 10.72 2.88 7.70
CA LEU A 234 10.65 1.80 6.70
C LEU A 234 11.76 1.93 5.65
N VAL A 235 12.17 3.17 5.37
CA VAL A 235 13.23 3.51 4.43
C VAL A 235 14.48 3.84 5.21
N ASP A 236 15.53 3.05 5.01
CA ASP A 236 16.83 3.32 5.62
C ASP A 236 17.50 4.52 4.93
N ASN A 237 18.42 5.20 5.62
CA ASN A 237 19.21 6.31 5.07
C ASN A 237 20.21 5.93 3.95
N HIS A 238 20.05 4.77 3.32
CA HIS A 238 20.87 4.34 2.18
C HIS A 238 20.37 4.98 0.87
N MET A 239 21.23 5.74 0.19
CA MET A 239 20.95 6.45 -1.07
C MET A 239 20.26 5.60 -2.16
N GLY A 240 20.49 4.28 -2.19
CA GLY A 240 19.86 3.37 -3.15
C GLY A 240 18.34 3.20 -2.97
N ASN A 241 17.85 3.13 -1.73
CA ASN A 241 16.43 2.95 -1.44
C ASN A 241 15.62 4.21 -1.78
N TYR A 242 16.24 5.38 -1.67
CA TYR A 242 15.65 6.65 -2.08
C TYR A 242 15.36 6.73 -3.58
N ALA A 243 16.34 6.36 -4.41
CA ALA A 243 16.16 6.38 -5.85
C ALA A 243 15.09 5.36 -6.29
N ALA A 244 15.06 4.18 -5.67
CA ALA A 244 14.05 3.16 -5.93
C ALA A 244 12.63 3.62 -5.53
N ALA A 245 12.49 4.24 -4.35
CA ALA A 245 11.24 4.85 -3.89
C ALA A 245 10.72 5.92 -4.87
N GLN A 246 11.60 6.82 -5.33
CA GLN A 246 11.23 7.86 -6.31
C GLN A 246 10.78 7.24 -7.63
N ASN A 247 11.50 6.22 -8.11
CA ASN A 247 11.13 5.50 -9.33
C ASN A 247 9.77 4.79 -9.19
N PHE A 248 9.48 4.21 -8.03
CA PHE A 248 8.18 3.60 -7.73
C PHE A 248 7.05 4.61 -7.87
N LEU A 249 7.17 5.77 -7.21
CA LEU A 249 6.16 6.84 -7.25
C LEU A 249 5.95 7.39 -8.67
N GLN A 250 7.02 7.55 -9.44
CA GLN A 250 6.92 8.05 -10.81
C GLN A 250 6.20 7.07 -11.76
N ARG A 251 6.47 5.76 -11.62
CA ARG A 251 5.95 4.72 -12.52
C ARG A 251 4.53 4.28 -12.20
N ARG A 252 4.21 4.08 -10.91
CA ARG A 252 2.95 3.45 -10.51
C ARG A 252 1.80 4.42 -10.39
N ARG A 253 2.05 5.69 -10.01
CA ARG A 253 1.03 6.72 -9.73
C ARG A 253 -0.28 6.11 -9.17
N PRO A 254 -0.23 5.38 -8.03
CA PRO A 254 -1.23 4.37 -7.68
C PRO A 254 -2.69 4.84 -7.69
N CYS A 255 -2.93 6.14 -7.55
CA CYS A 255 -4.27 6.72 -7.55
C CYS A 255 -4.44 8.01 -8.36
N GLY A 256 -3.51 8.33 -9.28
CA GLY A 256 -3.64 9.50 -10.17
C GLY A 256 -3.67 10.87 -9.46
N TYR A 257 -3.62 10.90 -8.14
CA TYR A 257 -3.61 12.07 -7.28
C TYR A 257 -2.53 11.88 -6.22
N TYR A 258 -1.48 12.70 -6.27
CA TYR A 258 -0.59 12.92 -5.14
C TYR A 258 -0.96 14.27 -4.52
N PRO A 259 -0.97 14.41 -3.18
CA PRO A 259 -1.34 15.65 -2.53
C PRO A 259 -0.51 16.83 -3.07
N ALA A 260 -1.21 17.87 -3.55
CA ALA A 260 -0.62 19.04 -4.22
C ALA A 260 0.39 19.81 -3.36
N SER A 261 0.46 19.56 -2.05
CA SER A 261 1.38 20.20 -1.10
C SER A 261 2.81 19.67 -1.16
N ASP A 262 3.06 18.47 -1.69
CA ASP A 262 4.38 17.83 -1.66
C ASP A 262 5.16 17.87 -2.99
N GLN A 263 4.50 18.15 -4.12
CA GLN A 263 5.19 18.32 -5.40
C GLN A 263 6.26 19.44 -5.37
N ARG A 264 6.20 20.34 -4.38
CA ARG A 264 7.19 21.41 -4.16
C ARG A 264 8.16 21.19 -3.00
N ARG A 265 7.91 20.26 -2.07
CA ARG A 265 8.72 20.12 -0.83
C ARG A 265 9.75 18.98 -0.87
N HIS A 266 9.60 18.01 -1.77
CA HIS A 266 10.49 16.85 -1.85
C HIS A 266 11.28 16.79 -3.18
N ALA A 267 11.29 17.87 -3.94
CA ALA A 267 12.32 18.10 -4.94
C ALA A 267 13.65 18.28 -4.19
N ILE A 268 14.55 17.30 -4.31
CA ILE A 268 15.94 17.45 -3.87
C ILE A 268 16.49 18.72 -4.53
N PRO A 269 17.05 19.69 -3.77
CA PRO A 269 17.72 20.83 -4.37
C PRO A 269 18.80 20.30 -5.30
N ASN A 270 18.73 20.67 -6.57
CA ASN A 270 19.74 20.33 -7.57
C ASN A 270 21.00 21.18 -7.31
N HIS A 271 21.66 20.95 -6.17
CA HIS A 271 22.95 21.55 -5.86
C HIS A 271 24.05 20.59 -6.27
N GLN A 272 24.42 20.66 -7.54
CA GLN A 272 25.79 20.36 -7.91
C GLN A 272 26.71 21.30 -7.11
N PRO A 273 27.69 20.80 -6.34
CA PRO A 273 28.68 21.67 -5.73
C PRO A 273 29.46 22.36 -6.86
N ARG A 274 29.20 23.67 -7.06
CA ARG A 274 30.06 24.52 -7.87
C ARG A 274 31.42 24.57 -7.17
N ILE A 275 32.36 23.77 -7.65
CA ILE A 275 33.78 23.97 -7.38
C ILE A 275 34.13 25.35 -7.96
N LYS A 276 34.22 26.37 -7.10
CA LYS A 276 34.75 27.67 -7.48
C LYS A 276 36.26 27.54 -7.60
N THR A 277 36.76 27.39 -8.82
CA THR A 277 38.16 27.68 -9.13
C THR A 277 38.42 29.18 -8.89
N PRO A 278 39.42 29.58 -8.09
CA PRO A 278 39.74 30.98 -7.91
C PRO A 278 40.47 31.49 -9.16
N GLN A 279 39.82 32.35 -9.94
CA GLN A 279 40.51 33.17 -10.93
C GLN A 279 40.94 34.49 -10.28
N HIS A 280 42.23 34.58 -9.95
CA HIS A 280 42.92 35.86 -9.76
C HIS A 280 43.21 36.48 -11.13
N ARG A 281 42.69 37.67 -11.45
CA ARG A 281 43.52 38.80 -11.95
C ARG A 281 42.76 40.13 -12.14
N TRP A 282 43.16 41.11 -11.32
CA TRP A 282 43.38 42.57 -11.49
C TRP A 282 42.37 43.51 -12.19
N ASN A 283 42.13 44.61 -11.47
CA ASN A 283 41.53 45.90 -11.85
C ASN A 283 42.20 46.56 -13.07
N THR A 284 41.40 47.23 -13.91
CA THR A 284 41.70 48.57 -14.46
C THR A 284 40.41 49.37 -14.70
N GLN A 285 40.54 50.68 -14.47
CA GLN A 285 39.53 51.74 -14.40
C GLN A 285 38.84 52.15 -15.72
N SER A 286 37.72 52.87 -15.52
CA SER A 286 37.25 54.09 -16.23
C SER A 286 36.39 54.00 -17.51
N GLY A 287 35.31 54.81 -17.52
CA GLY A 287 34.88 55.57 -18.71
C GLY A 287 33.59 55.15 -19.42
N MET A 288 32.47 55.85 -19.14
CA MET A 288 31.41 56.15 -20.13
C MET A 288 31.88 57.37 -20.99
N PRO A 289 31.38 57.66 -22.23
CA PRO A 289 29.95 57.69 -22.59
C PRO A 289 29.49 57.48 -24.08
N LYS A 290 28.15 57.41 -24.24
CA LYS A 290 27.22 57.87 -25.32
C LYS A 290 27.25 57.36 -26.79
N ASN A 291 26.02 56.98 -27.21
CA ASN A 291 25.30 57.17 -28.50
C ASN A 291 25.78 56.48 -29.78
N TYR A 292 24.89 55.73 -30.45
CA TYR A 292 24.46 55.95 -31.85
C TYR A 292 23.14 55.22 -32.15
N SER A 293 22.30 55.88 -32.95
CA SER A 293 21.03 55.43 -33.53
C SER A 293 21.29 54.75 -34.88
N LEU A 294 20.44 53.80 -35.32
CA LEU A 294 19.74 53.81 -36.64
C LEU A 294 18.97 52.49 -36.91
N SER A 295 17.68 52.68 -37.19
CA SER A 295 16.80 51.99 -38.17
C SER A 295 17.10 50.57 -38.69
N ASN A 296 16.11 49.67 -38.59
CA ASN A 296 15.31 49.29 -39.76
C ASN A 296 14.06 48.46 -39.41
N LYS A 297 12.92 48.89 -39.98
CA LYS A 297 11.64 48.17 -40.09
C LYS A 297 11.73 47.15 -41.23
N VAL A 298 11.19 45.94 -41.06
CA VAL A 298 10.50 45.22 -42.14
C VAL A 298 9.27 44.50 -41.57
N MET A 299 8.18 44.63 -42.30
CA MET A 299 6.80 44.24 -42.02
C MET A 299 6.46 42.93 -42.77
N LEU A 300 5.48 42.19 -42.23
CA LEU A 300 4.94 40.87 -42.64
C LEU A 300 4.49 40.75 -44.12
N PRO A 301 4.14 39.53 -44.61
CA PRO A 301 2.72 39.18 -44.58
C PRO A 301 2.37 37.71 -44.25
N SER A 302 1.12 37.57 -43.82
CA SER A 302 0.35 36.37 -43.48
C SER A 302 -0.04 35.52 -44.69
N ARG A 303 -0.30 34.21 -44.48
CA ARG A 303 -1.22 33.42 -45.34
C ARG A 303 -1.91 32.25 -44.60
N ARG A 304 -3.23 32.40 -44.56
CA ARG A 304 -4.41 31.52 -44.43
C ARG A 304 -4.30 30.00 -44.20
N ARG A 305 -5.26 29.55 -43.36
CA ARG A 305 -5.85 28.21 -43.21
C ARG A 305 -6.40 27.64 -44.52
N MET A 306 -6.35 26.30 -44.65
CA MET A 306 -7.33 25.48 -45.38
C MET A 306 -7.49 24.12 -44.68
N SER A 307 -8.69 23.55 -44.79
CA SER A 307 -9.25 22.45 -43.98
C SER A 307 -9.77 21.29 -44.85
N MET A 308 -9.85 20.10 -44.22
CA MET A 308 -10.67 18.89 -44.54
C MET A 308 -10.12 17.90 -45.59
N PRO A 309 -10.58 16.62 -45.68
CA PRO A 309 -11.58 15.85 -44.88
C PRO A 309 -11.08 14.45 -44.36
N PRO A 310 -11.95 13.63 -43.70
CA PRO A 310 -11.56 12.37 -43.04
C PRO A 310 -11.75 11.12 -43.92
N THR A 311 -11.06 10.03 -43.57
CA THR A 311 -11.31 8.68 -44.12
C THR A 311 -11.31 7.62 -43.02
N PHE A 312 -12.43 6.89 -42.92
CA PHE A 312 -12.57 5.55 -42.35
C PHE A 312 -12.54 4.56 -43.54
N PRO A 313 -12.09 3.29 -43.37
CA PRO A 313 -13.09 2.25 -43.09
C PRO A 313 -12.63 0.97 -42.34
N LEU A 314 -13.66 0.22 -41.91
CA LEU A 314 -13.81 -1.24 -41.86
C LEU A 314 -13.25 -2.09 -40.70
N VAL A 315 -14.21 -2.44 -39.85
CA VAL A 315 -14.49 -3.71 -39.15
C VAL A 315 -13.78 -4.95 -39.72
N ALA A 316 -13.09 -5.68 -38.84
CA ALA A 316 -12.87 -7.11 -38.95
C ALA A 316 -13.02 -7.77 -37.56
N SER A 317 -14.07 -8.57 -37.42
CA SER A 317 -14.33 -9.46 -36.29
C SER A 317 -13.32 -10.61 -36.27
N HIS A 318 -12.61 -10.81 -35.17
CA HIS A 318 -11.95 -12.08 -34.86
C HIS A 318 -12.31 -12.51 -33.44
N LYS A 319 -13.15 -13.55 -33.37
CA LYS A 319 -13.34 -14.38 -32.19
C LYS A 319 -11.96 -14.89 -31.74
N ARG A 320 -11.58 -14.65 -30.49
CA ARG A 320 -10.50 -15.40 -29.84
C ARG A 320 -11.09 -16.17 -28.66
N HIS A 321 -10.91 -17.48 -28.75
CA HIS A 321 -11.22 -18.46 -27.72
C HIS A 321 -10.58 -18.07 -26.39
N HIS A 322 -11.39 -18.12 -25.33
CA HIS A 322 -10.90 -18.16 -23.96
C HIS A 322 -10.14 -19.47 -23.74
N ALA A 323 -8.82 -19.38 -23.59
CA ALA A 323 -8.02 -20.42 -22.96
C ALA A 323 -7.74 -19.97 -21.53
N LEU A 324 -8.39 -20.63 -20.58
CA LEU A 324 -8.00 -20.62 -19.16
C LEU A 324 -6.57 -21.16 -19.08
N LYS A 325 -5.60 -20.31 -18.73
CA LYS A 325 -4.27 -20.76 -18.34
C LYS A 325 -4.22 -20.82 -16.82
N ASP A 326 -4.18 -22.04 -16.31
CA ASP A 326 -3.80 -22.39 -14.95
C ASP A 326 -2.50 -21.68 -14.56
N GLY A 327 -2.60 -20.63 -13.77
CA GLY A 327 -1.48 -19.95 -13.14
C GLY A 327 -1.01 -20.71 -11.89
N ARG A 328 -0.47 -21.93 -12.05
CA ARG A 328 0.27 -22.56 -10.95
C ARG A 328 1.65 -21.92 -10.86
N TYR A 329 1.76 -20.89 -10.03
CA TYR A 329 3.04 -20.36 -9.57
C TYR A 329 3.79 -21.47 -8.82
N GLN A 330 4.99 -21.83 -9.26
CA GLN A 330 5.79 -22.82 -8.54
C GLN A 330 6.22 -22.21 -7.20
N ARG A 331 5.69 -22.77 -6.10
CA ARG A 331 6.14 -22.46 -4.74
C ARG A 331 7.59 -22.94 -4.56
N THR A 332 8.53 -22.02 -4.61
CA THR A 332 9.82 -22.24 -3.96
C THR A 332 9.60 -22.16 -2.45
N ASN A 333 9.70 -23.30 -1.75
CA ASN A 333 10.77 -23.48 -0.76
C ASN A 333 10.94 -22.54 0.45
N LEU A 334 10.23 -21.42 0.56
CA LEU A 334 10.30 -20.31 1.53
C LEU A 334 11.43 -20.20 2.58
N ILE A 335 11.70 -21.21 3.41
CA ILE A 335 12.97 -21.28 4.18
C ILE A 335 14.15 -21.11 3.23
N SER A 336 14.13 -21.72 2.04
CA SER A 336 15.12 -21.51 0.98
C SER A 336 15.06 -20.12 0.38
N SER A 337 13.90 -19.48 0.24
CA SER A 337 13.81 -18.13 -0.32
C SER A 337 14.37 -17.07 0.63
N PHE A 338 14.24 -17.28 1.95
CA PHE A 338 14.90 -16.47 2.98
C PHE A 338 16.36 -16.91 3.25
N ASN A 339 16.70 -18.19 3.11
CA ASN A 339 18.05 -18.73 3.39
C ASN A 339 18.99 -18.73 2.17
N ALA A 340 18.50 -18.63 0.92
CA ALA A 340 19.34 -18.68 -0.29
C ALA A 340 20.31 -17.49 -0.42
N PHE A 341 20.27 -16.53 0.48
CA PHE A 341 21.17 -15.37 0.52
C PHE A 341 21.96 -15.25 1.83
N GLY A 342 21.93 -16.28 2.68
CA GLY A 342 22.82 -16.37 3.85
C GLY A 342 24.19 -16.91 3.45
N ILE A 343 25.13 -16.01 3.13
CA ILE A 343 26.57 -16.34 3.12
C ILE A 343 27.00 -16.57 4.58
N TYR A 344 27.72 -17.69 4.80
CA TYR A 344 28.37 -18.11 6.04
C TYR A 344 29.17 -17.01 6.74
#